data_AF-A0A523WSJ5-F1
#
_entry.id   AF-A0A523WSJ5-F1
#
_cell.length_a   1.000
_cell.length_b   1.000
_cell.length_c   1.000
_cell.angle_alpha   90.00
_cell.angle_beta   90.00
_cell.angle_gamma   90.00
#
_symmetry.space_group_name_H-M   'P 1'
#
loop_
_entity.id
_entity.type
_entity.pdbx_description
1 polymer ?
#
loop_
_entity_poly.entity_id
_entity_poly.type
_entity_poly.pdbx_seq_one_letter_code
_entity_poly.pdbx_strand_id
1 'polypeptide(L)'
;MAQPKFTGKVEWPVTIELNKGLEGAITCESTIGYVDGQKGWLVYRGYNIFDLAKHSNFEETAYLLIYGKLPTKKELDEFCSRLVSYRNIPRAVIDALKLLPKDSHPMGALEVGVSALGACDEEAEPTVKKMFSGEPDQISEGIKTSYKMGEKLTAQMATIAGAWARIRGGKEPVDPDSSLNHTANFLYMMTGEK
;
A
#
# COMPACT_ATOMS: atom_id res chain seq x y z
N MET A 1 9.67 10.63 -33.88
CA MET A 1 9.21 11.64 -32.91
C MET A 1 10.23 11.70 -31.77
N ALA A 2 10.65 12.89 -31.36
CA ALA A 2 11.62 13.03 -30.28
C ALA A 2 11.02 12.46 -28.98
N GLN A 3 11.82 11.67 -28.24
CA GLN A 3 11.37 11.11 -26.97
C GLN A 3 11.03 12.25 -26.00
N PRO A 4 9.92 12.16 -25.25
CA PRO A 4 9.64 13.14 -24.22
C PRO A 4 10.84 13.21 -23.26
N LYS A 5 11.32 14.42 -22.98
CA LYS A 5 12.35 14.64 -21.97
C LYS A 5 11.85 14.05 -20.64
N PHE A 6 12.73 13.34 -19.94
CA PHE A 6 12.43 12.40 -18.84
C PHE A 6 11.44 12.86 -17.77
N THR A 7 11.30 14.15 -17.52
CA THR A 7 10.35 14.71 -16.58
C THR A 7 10.32 16.20 -16.88
N GLY A 8 9.14 16.73 -17.19
CA GLY A 8 8.94 18.15 -17.43
C GLY A 8 7.56 18.54 -16.92
N LYS A 9 7.40 19.80 -16.52
CA LYS A 9 6.05 20.33 -16.29
C LYS A 9 5.26 20.22 -17.59
N VAL A 10 4.04 19.70 -17.50
CA VAL A 10 3.12 19.70 -18.62
C VAL A 10 2.67 21.14 -18.82
N GLU A 11 2.93 21.70 -20.01
CA GLU A 11 2.43 23.02 -20.36
C GLU A 11 0.99 22.88 -20.87
N TRP A 12 0.06 23.50 -20.16
CA TRP A 12 -1.36 23.44 -20.49
C TRP A 12 -1.77 24.63 -21.38
N PRO A 13 -2.68 24.44 -22.35
CA PRO A 13 -3.42 23.22 -22.66
C PRO A 13 -2.65 22.23 -23.55
N VAL A 14 -2.89 20.93 -23.37
CA VAL A 14 -2.40 19.86 -24.26
C VAL A 14 -3.54 19.28 -25.10
N THR A 15 -3.22 18.86 -26.33
CA THR A 15 -4.17 18.12 -27.20
C THR A 15 -3.91 16.62 -27.02
N ILE A 16 -4.97 15.86 -26.75
CA ILE A 16 -4.94 14.40 -26.58
C ILE A 16 -5.95 13.72 -27.50
N GLU A 17 -5.72 12.44 -27.80
CA GLU A 17 -6.70 11.56 -28.44
C GLU A 17 -7.33 10.66 -27.36
N LEU A 18 -8.65 10.66 -27.25
CA LEU A 18 -9.38 9.91 -26.21
C LEU A 18 -10.05 8.67 -26.80
N ASN A 19 -9.70 7.51 -26.25
CA ASN A 19 -10.20 6.21 -26.67
C ASN A 19 -10.99 5.49 -25.56
N LYS A 20 -11.60 4.34 -25.90
CA LYS A 20 -12.38 3.54 -24.94
C LYS A 20 -11.52 3.11 -23.75
N GLY A 21 -12.09 3.15 -22.54
CA GLY A 21 -11.37 2.76 -21.32
C GLY A 21 -10.39 3.83 -20.80
N LEU A 22 -10.58 5.11 -21.16
CA LEU A 22 -9.71 6.24 -20.79
C LEU A 22 -8.30 6.17 -21.39
N GLU A 23 -8.09 5.37 -22.44
CA GLU A 23 -6.84 5.35 -23.17
C GLU A 23 -6.56 6.74 -23.78
N GLY A 24 -5.38 7.30 -23.48
CA GLY A 24 -4.97 8.65 -23.87
C GLY A 24 -5.42 9.78 -22.93
N ALA A 25 -6.28 9.51 -21.94
CA ALA A 25 -6.72 10.52 -20.97
C ALA A 25 -5.61 10.89 -19.97
N ILE A 26 -5.49 12.18 -19.64
CA ILE A 26 -4.63 12.68 -18.56
C ILE A 26 -5.51 13.03 -17.37
N THR A 27 -5.35 12.33 -16.25
CA THR A 27 -6.18 12.48 -15.04
C THR A 27 -5.50 13.28 -13.93
N CYS A 28 -4.18 13.16 -13.79
CA CYS A 28 -3.40 13.90 -12.81
C CYS A 28 -1.93 13.98 -13.20
N GLU A 29 -1.21 14.89 -12.53
CA GLU A 29 0.26 14.89 -12.50
C GLU A 29 0.73 14.03 -11.32
N SER A 30 1.76 13.21 -11.52
CA SER A 30 2.31 12.35 -10.47
C SER A 30 3.84 12.35 -10.49
N THR A 31 4.41 12.31 -9.30
CA THR A 31 5.85 12.13 -9.07
C THR A 31 6.18 10.75 -8.50
N ILE A 32 5.21 9.82 -8.46
CA ILE A 32 5.36 8.49 -7.85
C ILE A 32 6.20 7.57 -8.72
N GLY A 33 5.90 7.51 -10.02
CA GLY A 33 6.62 6.65 -10.94
C GLY A 33 6.41 7.02 -12.38
N TYR A 34 7.20 6.38 -13.24
CA TYR A 34 7.19 6.57 -14.68
C TYR A 34 7.27 5.21 -15.37
N VAL A 35 6.50 5.06 -16.44
CA VAL A 35 6.44 3.84 -17.25
C VAL A 35 6.69 4.21 -18.71
N ASP A 36 7.69 3.59 -19.32
CA ASP A 36 7.91 3.62 -20.77
C ASP A 36 7.72 2.20 -21.30
N GLY A 37 6.51 1.92 -21.81
CA GLY A 37 6.15 0.59 -22.31
C GLY A 37 6.93 0.19 -23.56
N GLN A 38 7.42 1.13 -24.37
CA GLN A 38 8.19 0.82 -25.58
C GLN A 38 9.61 0.36 -25.24
N LYS A 39 10.21 0.96 -24.20
CA LYS A 39 11.54 0.57 -23.71
C LYS A 39 11.51 -0.46 -22.58
N GLY A 40 10.33 -0.76 -22.05
CA GLY A 40 10.16 -1.63 -20.89
C GLY A 40 10.73 -1.01 -19.60
N TRP A 41 10.65 0.32 -19.44
CA TRP A 41 11.12 0.97 -18.23
C TRP A 41 10.00 1.14 -17.21
N LEU A 42 10.34 0.85 -15.96
CA LEU A 42 9.54 1.17 -14.78
C LEU A 42 10.47 1.86 -13.77
N VAL A 43 10.07 3.06 -13.36
CA VAL A 43 10.85 3.92 -12.47
C VAL A 43 9.98 4.32 -11.29
N TYR A 44 10.47 4.12 -10.07
CA TYR A 44 9.83 4.58 -8.83
C TYR A 44 10.63 5.72 -8.24
N ARG A 45 10.01 6.90 -8.11
CA ARG A 45 10.64 8.11 -7.52
C ARG A 45 12.04 8.43 -8.08
N GLY A 46 12.27 8.15 -9.36
CA GLY A 46 13.56 8.35 -10.04
C GLY A 46 14.52 7.14 -10.04
N TYR A 47 14.19 6.06 -9.35
CA TYR A 47 14.99 4.82 -9.32
C TYR A 47 14.44 3.78 -10.29
N ASN A 48 15.30 3.14 -11.07
CA ASN A 48 14.91 2.04 -11.93
C ASN A 48 14.45 0.85 -11.06
N ILE A 49 13.37 0.18 -11.45
CA ILE A 49 12.85 -0.97 -10.70
C ILE A 49 13.88 -2.09 -10.52
N PHE A 50 14.78 -2.30 -11.49
CA PHE A 50 15.80 -3.33 -11.40
C PHE A 50 16.85 -3.02 -10.32
N ASP A 51 17.15 -1.74 -10.09
CA ASP A 51 18.06 -1.32 -9.02
C ASP A 51 17.42 -1.57 -7.66
N LEU A 52 16.14 -1.20 -7.51
CA LEU A 52 15.39 -1.46 -6.28
C LEU A 52 15.26 -2.96 -6.00
N ALA A 53 14.92 -3.76 -7.01
CA ALA A 53 14.79 -5.22 -6.85
C ALA A 53 16.10 -5.90 -6.43
N LYS A 54 17.26 -5.36 -6.86
CA LYS A 54 18.58 -5.93 -6.58
C LYS A 54 19.21 -5.42 -5.28
N HIS A 55 18.94 -4.16 -4.92
CA HIS A 55 19.67 -3.46 -3.87
C HIS A 55 18.81 -3.00 -2.69
N SER A 56 17.49 -3.06 -2.82
CA SER A 56 16.53 -2.65 -1.80
C SER A 56 15.79 -3.86 -1.22
N ASN A 57 14.85 -3.58 -0.31
CA ASN A 57 13.89 -4.54 0.22
C ASN A 57 12.47 -3.93 0.16
N PHE A 58 11.47 -4.71 0.57
CA PHE A 58 10.08 -4.27 0.53
C PHE A 58 9.85 -3.02 1.39
N GLU A 59 10.36 -3.00 2.61
CA GLU A 59 10.17 -1.90 3.55
C GLU A 59 10.81 -0.60 3.06
N GLU A 60 12.03 -0.65 2.54
CA GLU A 60 12.71 0.51 1.98
C GLU A 60 12.03 1.03 0.71
N THR A 61 11.56 0.14 -0.17
CA THR A 61 10.80 0.53 -1.37
C THR A 61 9.42 1.09 -1.02
N ALA A 62 8.74 0.53 -0.01
CA ALA A 62 7.48 1.06 0.49
C ALA A 62 7.66 2.47 1.08
N TYR A 63 8.72 2.68 1.88
CA TYR A 63 9.09 4.01 2.38
C TYR A 63 9.32 4.98 1.23
N LEU A 64 10.09 4.58 0.21
CA LEU A 64 10.35 5.39 -0.98
C LEU A 64 9.06 5.85 -1.65
N LEU A 65 8.11 4.94 -1.87
CA LEU A 65 6.85 5.26 -2.55
C LEU A 65 5.97 6.21 -1.72
N ILE A 66 5.86 5.96 -0.41
CA ILE A 66 5.04 6.76 0.52
C ILE A 66 5.66 8.16 0.72
N TYR A 67 6.96 8.24 1.00
CA TYR A 67 7.63 9.48 1.43
C TYR A 67 8.39 10.19 0.32
N GLY A 68 8.56 9.58 -0.85
CA GLY A 68 9.18 10.19 -2.03
C GLY A 68 10.71 10.25 -2.01
N LYS A 69 11.36 9.70 -0.99
CA LYS A 69 12.83 9.65 -0.85
C LYS A 69 13.25 8.31 -0.23
N LEU A 70 14.49 7.88 -0.50
CA LEU A 70 15.05 6.75 0.24
C LEU A 70 15.27 7.14 1.71
N PRO A 71 15.00 6.22 2.65
CA PRO A 71 15.21 6.48 4.07
C PRO A 71 16.70 6.48 4.42
N THR A 72 17.07 7.27 5.43
CA THR A 72 18.28 7.00 6.21
C THR A 72 18.10 5.72 7.02
N LYS A 73 19.20 5.14 7.52
CA LYS A 73 19.14 3.96 8.39
C LYS A 73 18.18 4.12 9.57
N LYS A 74 18.24 5.27 10.25
CA LYS A 74 17.36 5.57 11.39
C LYS A 74 15.88 5.64 10.97
N GLU A 75 15.59 6.34 9.86
CA GLU A 75 14.22 6.43 9.35
C GLU A 75 13.67 5.05 8.94
N LEU A 76 14.51 4.19 8.36
CA LEU A 76 14.13 2.83 8.00
C LEU A 76 13.85 1.98 9.23
N ASP A 77 14.71 2.02 10.25
CA ASP A 77 14.52 1.27 11.50
C ASP A 77 13.21 1.69 12.22
N GLU A 78 12.92 2.99 12.26
CA GLU A 78 11.68 3.53 12.82
C GLU A 78 10.46 3.13 11.98
N PHE A 79 10.56 3.17 10.65
CA PHE A 79 9.49 2.75 9.75
C PHE A 79 9.18 1.26 9.88
N CYS A 80 10.20 0.40 9.88
CA CYS A 80 10.06 -1.04 10.12
C CYS A 80 9.39 -1.32 11.46
N SER A 81 9.77 -0.60 12.52
CA SER A 81 9.17 -0.73 13.84
C SER A 81 7.68 -0.36 13.85
N ARG A 82 7.31 0.71 13.13
CA ARG A 82 5.89 1.09 12.96
C ARG A 82 5.12 0.04 12.17
N LEU A 83 5.64 -0.43 11.04
CA LEU A 83 5.01 -1.49 10.26
C LEU A 83 4.78 -2.75 11.11
N VAL A 84 5.78 -3.18 11.89
CA VAL A 84 5.63 -4.31 12.83
C VAL A 84 4.50 -4.06 13.82
N SER A 85 4.44 -2.86 14.42
CA SER A 85 3.40 -2.51 15.39
C SER A 85 1.98 -2.50 14.79
N TYR A 86 1.86 -2.29 13.48
CA TYR A 86 0.57 -2.23 12.79
C TYR A 86 0.08 -3.57 12.24
N ARG A 87 0.91 -4.64 12.23
CA ARG A 87 0.55 -5.93 11.60
C ARG A 87 -0.72 -6.58 12.16
N ASN A 88 -0.99 -6.39 13.46
CA ASN A 88 -2.17 -6.97 14.08
C ASN A 88 -3.46 -6.37 13.50
N ILE A 89 -4.45 -7.22 13.27
CA ILE A 89 -5.77 -6.81 12.79
C ILE A 89 -6.83 -7.03 13.88
N PRO A 90 -7.88 -6.20 13.97
CA PRO A 90 -8.95 -6.38 14.93
C PRO A 90 -9.62 -7.75 14.80
N ARG A 91 -10.09 -8.30 15.93
CA ARG A 91 -10.76 -9.61 15.94
C ARG A 91 -11.98 -9.65 15.01
N ALA A 92 -12.73 -8.55 14.93
CA ALA A 92 -13.87 -8.40 14.03
C ALA A 92 -13.51 -8.62 12.55
N VAL A 93 -12.29 -8.26 12.13
CA VAL A 93 -11.80 -8.51 10.76
C VAL A 93 -11.60 -10.01 10.53
N ILE A 94 -11.00 -10.72 11.49
CA ILE A 94 -10.81 -12.17 11.42
C ILE A 94 -12.18 -12.89 11.39
N ASP A 95 -13.10 -12.47 12.25
CA ASP A 95 -14.43 -13.08 12.31
C ASP A 95 -15.21 -12.82 11.00
N ALA A 96 -15.11 -11.62 10.41
CA ALA A 96 -15.69 -11.34 9.10
C ALA A 96 -15.13 -12.25 7.99
N LEU A 97 -13.81 -12.50 7.97
CA LEU A 97 -13.19 -13.45 7.04
C LEU A 97 -13.70 -14.88 7.27
N LYS A 98 -13.91 -15.31 8.52
CA LYS A 98 -14.41 -16.65 8.86
C LYS A 98 -15.87 -16.89 8.45
N LEU A 99 -16.66 -15.82 8.23
CA LEU A 99 -18.03 -15.94 7.74
C LEU A 99 -18.12 -16.23 6.24
N LEU A 100 -17.04 -16.02 5.49
CA LEU A 100 -17.02 -16.25 4.06
C LEU A 100 -17.00 -17.75 3.73
N PRO A 101 -17.70 -18.19 2.65
CA PRO A 101 -17.54 -19.54 2.12
C PRO A 101 -16.07 -19.83 1.80
N LYS A 102 -15.58 -21.03 2.15
CA LYS A 102 -14.15 -21.40 2.00
C LYS A 102 -13.66 -21.40 0.54
N ASP A 103 -14.58 -21.54 -0.41
CA ASP A 103 -14.37 -21.50 -1.85
C ASP A 103 -14.47 -20.09 -2.45
N SER A 104 -14.73 -19.06 -1.63
CA SER A 104 -14.72 -17.66 -2.07
C SER A 104 -13.39 -17.28 -2.72
N HIS A 105 -13.48 -16.50 -3.79
CA HIS A 105 -12.29 -16.01 -4.47
C HIS A 105 -11.45 -15.13 -3.53
N PRO A 106 -10.11 -15.31 -3.44
CA PRO A 106 -9.28 -14.55 -2.50
C PRO A 106 -9.41 -13.04 -2.57
N MET A 107 -9.61 -12.47 -3.76
CA MET A 107 -9.81 -11.03 -3.91
C MET A 107 -11.08 -10.52 -3.20
N GLY A 108 -12.17 -11.30 -3.19
CA GLY A 108 -13.39 -10.92 -2.47
C GLY A 108 -13.19 -10.94 -0.95
N ALA A 109 -12.40 -11.90 -0.45
CA ALA A 109 -12.02 -11.93 0.96
C ALA A 109 -11.12 -10.76 1.37
N LEU A 110 -10.17 -10.37 0.50
CA LEU A 110 -9.33 -9.18 0.74
C LEU A 110 -10.18 -7.91 0.80
N GLU A 111 -11.16 -7.75 -0.11
CA GLU A 111 -12.08 -6.61 -0.12
C GLU A 111 -12.88 -6.51 1.18
N VAL A 112 -13.46 -7.62 1.64
CA VAL A 112 -14.19 -7.70 2.91
C VAL A 112 -13.26 -7.39 4.08
N GLY A 113 -12.06 -7.96 4.09
CA GLY A 113 -11.07 -7.75 5.16
C GLY A 113 -10.64 -6.29 5.29
N VAL A 114 -10.34 -5.63 4.17
CA VAL A 114 -9.94 -4.21 4.15
C VAL A 114 -11.12 -3.30 4.53
N SER A 115 -12.33 -3.62 4.06
CA SER A 115 -13.53 -2.85 4.42
C SER A 115 -13.85 -2.94 5.91
N ALA A 116 -13.78 -4.15 6.48
CA ALA A 116 -13.95 -4.37 7.92
C ALA A 116 -12.85 -3.68 8.73
N LEU A 117 -11.61 -3.68 8.23
CA LEU A 117 -10.49 -2.99 8.86
C LEU A 117 -10.73 -1.48 8.92
N GLY A 118 -11.16 -0.86 7.83
CA GLY A 118 -11.51 0.56 7.79
C GLY A 118 -12.66 0.92 8.74
N ALA A 119 -13.69 0.06 8.84
CA ALA A 119 -14.80 0.25 9.77
C ALA A 119 -14.39 0.11 11.25
N CYS A 120 -13.30 -0.61 11.53
CA CYS A 120 -12.76 -0.78 12.88
C CYS A 120 -11.70 0.27 13.27
N ASP A 121 -11.22 1.10 12.32
CA ASP A 121 -10.22 2.13 12.61
C ASP A 121 -10.91 3.41 13.08
N GLU A 122 -10.80 3.71 14.37
CA GLU A 122 -11.36 4.91 15.00
C GLU A 122 -10.84 6.22 14.37
N GLU A 123 -9.67 6.20 13.72
CA GLU A 123 -9.09 7.37 13.06
C GLU A 123 -9.60 7.57 11.63
N ALA A 124 -10.24 6.57 11.00
CA ALA A 124 -10.60 6.64 9.58
C ALA A 124 -11.60 7.77 9.26
N GLU A 125 -12.76 7.76 9.92
CA GLU A 125 -13.80 8.79 9.72
C GLU A 125 -13.35 10.21 10.15
N PRO A 126 -12.70 10.39 11.33
CA PRO A 126 -12.15 11.69 11.69
C PRO A 126 -11.11 12.23 10.70
N THR A 127 -10.28 11.36 10.13
CA THR A 127 -9.25 11.76 9.14
C THR A 127 -9.91 12.34 7.89
N VAL A 128 -10.93 11.67 7.35
CA VAL A 128 -11.69 12.18 6.20
C VAL A 128 -12.32 13.54 6.52
N LYS A 129 -13.00 13.67 7.67
CA LYS A 129 -13.61 14.95 8.07
C LYS A 129 -12.60 16.09 8.15
N LYS A 130 -11.41 15.83 8.71
CA LYS A 130 -10.32 16.81 8.80
C LYS A 130 -9.79 17.21 7.43
N MET A 131 -9.63 16.27 6.49
CA MET A 131 -9.14 16.56 5.14
C MET A 131 -10.11 17.39 4.29
N PHE A 132 -11.41 17.36 4.61
CA PHE A 132 -12.45 18.10 3.87
C PHE A 132 -13.09 19.24 4.68
N SER A 133 -12.52 19.63 5.81
CA SER A 133 -13.11 20.65 6.70
C SER A 133 -13.03 22.09 6.16
N GLY A 134 -12.14 22.35 5.19
CA GLY A 134 -11.85 23.70 4.70
C GLY A 134 -10.93 24.51 5.64
N GLU A 135 -10.57 23.97 6.80
CA GLU A 135 -9.67 24.61 7.77
C GLU A 135 -8.22 24.14 7.55
N PRO A 136 -7.26 25.04 7.23
CA PRO A 136 -5.90 24.66 6.86
C PRO A 136 -5.18 23.77 7.89
N ASP A 137 -5.35 24.05 9.19
CA ASP A 137 -4.71 23.30 10.27
C ASP A 137 -5.28 21.88 10.38
N GLN A 138 -6.60 21.74 10.27
CA GLN A 138 -7.25 20.43 10.27
C GLN A 138 -6.88 19.62 9.03
N ILE A 139 -6.82 20.26 7.85
CA ILE A 139 -6.41 19.59 6.60
C ILE A 139 -4.98 19.04 6.74
N SER A 140 -4.05 19.85 7.27
CA SER A 140 -2.67 19.43 7.52
C SER A 140 -2.59 18.25 8.48
N GLU A 141 -3.40 18.26 9.54
CA GLU A 141 -3.48 17.13 10.48
C GLU A 141 -4.06 15.87 9.83
N GLY A 142 -5.15 16.01 9.06
CA GLY A 142 -5.76 14.90 8.31
C GLY A 142 -4.78 14.28 7.30
N ILE A 143 -3.97 15.09 6.63
CA ILE A 143 -2.89 14.59 5.77
C ILE A 143 -1.89 13.78 6.57
N LYS A 144 -1.44 14.23 7.75
CA LYS A 144 -0.49 13.45 8.57
C LYS A 144 -1.08 12.10 9.00
N THR A 145 -2.36 12.08 9.39
CA THR A 145 -3.03 10.83 9.78
C THR A 145 -3.24 9.90 8.59
N SER A 146 -3.46 10.43 7.37
CA SER A 146 -3.60 9.59 6.18
C SER A 146 -2.31 8.84 5.80
N TYR A 147 -1.13 9.42 6.07
CA TYR A 147 0.14 8.70 5.93
C TYR A 147 0.21 7.50 6.89
N LYS A 148 -0.16 7.70 8.16
CA LYS A 148 -0.25 6.61 9.16
C LYS A 148 -1.24 5.52 8.72
N MET A 149 -2.38 5.90 8.15
CA MET A 149 -3.34 4.93 7.60
C MET A 149 -2.74 4.15 6.42
N GLY A 150 -1.97 4.80 5.54
CA GLY A 150 -1.23 4.13 4.46
C GLY A 150 -0.21 3.12 4.98
N GLU A 151 0.52 3.45 6.05
CA GLU A 151 1.43 2.52 6.72
C GLU A 151 0.68 1.34 7.36
N LYS A 152 -0.43 1.60 8.06
CA LYS A 152 -1.30 0.57 8.65
C LYS A 152 -1.78 -0.41 7.58
N LEU A 153 -2.37 0.09 6.49
CA LEU A 153 -2.87 -0.74 5.39
C LEU A 153 -1.75 -1.57 4.75
N THR A 154 -0.58 -0.98 4.54
CA THR A 154 0.60 -1.69 4.01
C THR A 154 0.99 -2.86 4.91
N ALA A 155 1.01 -2.66 6.23
CA ALA A 155 1.34 -3.71 7.19
C ALA A 155 0.24 -4.80 7.29
N GLN A 156 -1.03 -4.38 7.35
CA GLN A 156 -2.17 -5.25 7.66
C GLN A 156 -2.63 -6.09 6.45
N MET A 157 -2.36 -5.64 5.23
CA MET A 157 -2.69 -6.40 4.01
C MET A 157 -2.08 -7.80 4.03
N ALA A 158 -0.82 -7.93 4.46
CA ALA A 158 -0.16 -9.22 4.60
C ALA A 158 -0.87 -10.13 5.62
N THR A 159 -1.33 -9.57 6.74
CA THR A 159 -2.05 -10.30 7.78
C THR A 159 -3.42 -10.78 7.30
N ILE A 160 -4.17 -9.94 6.58
CA ILE A 160 -5.46 -10.32 5.97
C ILE A 160 -5.26 -11.46 4.97
N ALA A 161 -4.27 -11.32 4.08
CA ALA A 161 -3.95 -12.34 3.08
C ALA A 161 -3.52 -13.67 3.73
N GLY A 162 -2.64 -13.62 4.73
CA GLY A 162 -2.19 -14.78 5.50
C GLY A 162 -3.33 -15.47 6.25
N ALA A 163 -4.17 -14.69 6.94
CA ALA A 163 -5.34 -15.20 7.64
C ALA A 163 -6.31 -15.89 6.67
N TRP A 164 -6.62 -15.27 5.52
CA TRP A 164 -7.51 -15.88 4.52
C TRP A 164 -6.94 -17.17 3.95
N ALA A 165 -5.63 -17.22 3.62
CA ALA A 165 -4.96 -18.41 3.12
C ALA A 165 -5.11 -19.61 4.07
N ARG A 166 -5.08 -19.36 5.38
CA ARG A 166 -5.28 -20.39 6.40
C ARG A 166 -6.75 -20.78 6.59
N ILE A 167 -7.64 -19.79 6.68
CA ILE A 167 -9.09 -19.98 6.86
C ILE A 167 -9.66 -20.84 5.72
N ARG A 168 -9.34 -20.51 4.46
CA ARG A 168 -9.79 -21.29 3.30
C ARG A 168 -9.24 -22.72 3.30
N GLY A 169 -8.05 -22.91 3.87
CA GLY A 169 -7.43 -24.22 4.09
C GLY A 169 -7.95 -24.96 5.33
N GLY A 170 -8.96 -24.42 6.04
CA GLY A 170 -9.52 -25.02 7.26
C GLY A 170 -8.60 -24.94 8.48
N LYS A 171 -7.60 -24.06 8.46
CA LYS A 171 -6.66 -23.82 9.57
C LYS A 171 -7.00 -22.52 10.28
N GLU A 172 -6.64 -22.44 11.55
CA GLU A 172 -6.72 -21.18 12.31
C GLU A 172 -5.64 -20.20 11.82
N PRO A 173 -5.94 -18.89 11.70
CA PRO A 173 -4.96 -17.85 11.44
C PRO A 173 -3.77 -17.90 12.40
N VAL A 174 -2.62 -17.44 11.94
CA VAL A 174 -1.39 -17.33 12.74
C VAL A 174 -1.13 -15.86 13.00
N ASP A 175 -0.85 -15.51 14.25
CA ASP A 175 -0.55 -14.13 14.62
C ASP A 175 0.80 -13.68 14.02
N PRO A 176 0.94 -12.40 13.65
CA PRO A 176 2.20 -11.86 13.15
C PRO A 176 3.35 -12.01 14.16
N ASP A 177 4.55 -12.31 13.66
CA ASP A 177 5.78 -12.36 14.45
C ASP A 177 6.57 -11.05 14.30
N SER A 178 6.86 -10.39 15.41
CA SER A 178 7.58 -9.11 15.44
C SER A 178 9.08 -9.22 15.15
N SER A 179 9.67 -10.42 15.25
CA SER A 179 11.08 -10.67 14.94
C SER A 179 11.37 -10.83 13.44
N LEU A 180 10.34 -11.03 12.62
CA LEU A 180 10.46 -11.26 11.19
C LEU A 180 10.28 -9.94 10.39
N ASN A 181 11.01 -9.81 9.28
CA ASN A 181 10.76 -8.76 8.30
C ASN A 181 9.41 -8.98 7.58
N HIS A 182 8.95 -8.02 6.79
CA HIS A 182 7.61 -8.04 6.21
C HIS A 182 7.35 -9.29 5.36
N THR A 183 8.28 -9.64 4.47
CA THR A 183 8.15 -10.79 3.57
C THR A 183 8.22 -12.13 4.33
N ALA A 184 9.15 -12.29 5.26
CA ALA A 184 9.26 -13.50 6.06
C ALA A 184 8.03 -13.69 6.96
N ASN A 185 7.54 -12.62 7.58
CA ASN A 185 6.33 -12.64 8.37
C ASN A 185 5.10 -13.04 7.54
N PHE A 186 4.97 -12.51 6.31
CA PHE A 186 3.88 -12.89 5.42
C PHE A 186 3.89 -14.39 5.10
N LEU A 187 5.06 -14.95 4.76
CA LEU A 187 5.18 -16.38 4.48
C LEU A 187 4.88 -17.22 5.72
N TYR A 188 5.43 -16.84 6.87
CA TYR A 188 5.15 -17.47 8.16
C TYR A 188 3.66 -17.48 8.50
N MET A 189 2.94 -16.36 8.30
CA MET A 189 1.49 -16.31 8.55
C MET A 189 0.69 -17.16 7.55
N MET A 190 1.19 -17.41 6.34
CA MET A 190 0.54 -18.33 5.39
C MET A 190 0.78 -19.80 5.76
N THR A 191 2.04 -20.17 6.02
CA THR A 191 2.45 -21.58 6.20
C THR A 191 2.29 -22.06 7.64
N GLY A 192 2.56 -21.19 8.61
CA GLY A 192 2.74 -21.51 10.03
C GLY A 192 4.16 -21.97 10.38
N GLU A 193 5.12 -21.82 9.46
CA GLU A 193 6.50 -22.28 9.58
C GLU A 193 7.47 -21.11 9.40
N LYS A 194 8.54 -21.06 10.22
CA LYS A 194 9.56 -20.01 10.20
C LYS A 194 10.80 -20.44 9.40
#